data_AF-A0A2G2WKT4-F1
#
_entry.id   AF-A0A2G2WKT4-F1
#
_cell.length_a   1.000
_cell.length_b   1.000
_cell.length_c   1.000
_cell.angle_alpha   90.00
_cell.angle_beta   90.00
_cell.angle_gamma   90.00
#
_symmetry.space_group_name_H-M   'P 1'
#
loop_
_entity.id
_entity.type
_entity.pdbx_description
1 polymer ?
#
loop_
_entity_poly.entity_id
_entity_poly.type
_entity_poly.pdbx_seq_one_letter_code
_entity_poly.pdbx_strand_id
1 'polypeptide(L)'
;MIVIWVANGEKPLRDSSGVVKISGDGNVVVMNDEEEILWSSNVSTSQVNSVALLQNFGNFILVDPLNNMSTIWQSFEHPSDSTIPRTRISENIRIGEKVEATSWRSPWDTNFGNFSLGMNSGVIPQVYIWRGRRCYWKSGQWNG
;
A
#
# COMPACT_ATOMS: atom_id res chain seq x y z
N MET A 1 2.17 19.72 -7.16
CA MET A 1 2.79 18.54 -6.50
C MET A 1 2.00 17.32 -6.94
N ILE A 2 2.68 16.20 -7.22
CA ILE A 2 2.03 14.92 -7.53
C ILE A 2 2.35 13.99 -6.36
N VAL A 3 1.32 13.39 -5.78
CA VAL A 3 1.44 12.41 -4.70
C VAL A 3 1.05 11.07 -5.29
N ILE A 4 1.87 10.04 -5.05
CA ILE A 4 1.71 8.71 -5.66
C ILE A 4 1.45 7.60 -4.62
N TRP A 5 1.68 7.90 -3.35
CA TRP A 5 1.49 6.97 -2.23
C TRP A 5 1.29 7.74 -0.93
N VAL A 6 0.41 7.26 -0.06
CA VAL A 6 0.10 7.84 1.26
C VAL A 6 -0.03 6.71 2.27
N ALA A 7 0.74 6.78 3.35
CA ALA A 7 0.70 5.79 4.44
C ALA A 7 -0.62 5.88 5.23
N ASN A 8 -0.85 7.01 5.89
CA ASN A 8 -1.93 7.22 6.85
C ASN A 8 -3.18 7.87 6.23
N GLY A 9 -3.53 7.49 5.00
CA GLY A 9 -4.63 8.10 4.25
C GLY A 9 -5.99 7.99 4.96
N GLU A 10 -6.23 6.88 5.66
CA GLU A 10 -7.46 6.65 6.44
C GLU A 10 -7.49 7.39 7.79
N LYS A 11 -6.32 7.66 8.37
CA LYS A 11 -6.16 8.26 9.69
C LYS A 11 -5.15 9.42 9.62
N PRO A 12 -5.56 10.56 9.04
CA PRO A 12 -4.67 11.69 8.80
C PRO A 12 -4.25 12.36 10.11
N LEU A 13 -3.06 12.96 10.10
CA LEU A 13 -2.61 13.89 11.15
C LEU A 13 -3.50 15.14 11.14
N ARG A 14 -3.78 15.67 12.33
CA ARG A 14 -4.61 16.88 12.52
C ARG A 14 -3.79 18.15 12.73
N ASP A 15 -2.48 18.01 12.86
CA ASP A 15 -1.52 19.06 13.14
C ASP A 15 -0.15 18.70 12.51
N SER A 16 0.90 19.43 12.91
CA SER A 16 2.27 19.24 12.44
C SER A 16 3.16 18.44 13.40
N SER A 17 2.57 17.70 14.35
CA SER A 17 3.31 16.92 15.37
C SER A 17 3.88 15.58 14.86
N GLY A 18 3.46 15.18 13.65
CA GLY A 18 3.67 13.83 13.15
C GLY A 18 5.14 13.40 13.03
N VAL A 19 5.40 12.16 13.46
CA VAL A 19 6.73 11.52 13.37
C VAL A 19 6.61 10.21 12.61
N VAL A 20 7.61 9.95 11.76
CA VAL A 20 7.83 8.64 11.13
C VAL A 20 9.06 8.01 11.77
N LYS A 21 8.94 6.79 12.30
CA LYS A 21 10.06 6.06 12.91
C LYS A 21 9.93 4.56 12.73
N ILE A 22 11.00 3.84 13.01
CA ILE A 22 10.96 2.39 13.21
C ILE A 22 10.68 2.15 14.70
N SER A 23 9.57 1.47 15.01
CA SER A 23 9.21 1.11 16.38
C SER A 23 10.04 -0.07 16.89
N GLY A 24 9.99 -0.33 18.20
CA GLY A 24 10.79 -1.39 18.83
C GLY A 24 10.44 -2.82 18.40
N ASP A 25 9.36 -3.00 17.64
CA ASP A 25 8.95 -4.25 16.99
C ASP A 25 9.42 -4.34 15.52
N GLY A 26 10.28 -3.41 15.09
CA GLY A 26 10.84 -3.37 13.74
C GLY A 26 9.91 -2.84 12.65
N ASN A 27 8.69 -2.42 12.97
CA ASN A 27 7.75 -1.83 12.01
C ASN A 27 8.04 -0.36 11.75
N VAL A 28 7.71 0.13 10.55
CA VAL A 28 7.65 1.58 10.30
C VAL A 28 6.28 2.07 10.76
N VAL A 29 6.27 3.11 11.59
CA VAL A 29 5.05 3.71 12.13
C VAL A 29 4.98 5.20 11.83
N VAL A 30 3.76 5.69 11.60
CA VAL A 30 3.40 7.11 11.62
C VAL A 30 2.60 7.35 12.90
N MET A 31 3.02 8.31 13.72
CA MET A 31 2.37 8.63 15.00
C MET A 31 2.30 10.14 15.25
N ASN A 32 1.40 10.57 16.14
CA ASN A 32 1.32 11.94 16.64
C ASN A 32 2.14 12.14 17.93
N ASP A 33 2.09 13.34 18.50
CA ASP A 33 2.72 13.69 19.79
C ASP A 33 2.12 13.00 21.02
N GLU A 34 0.85 12.58 20.96
CA GLU A 34 0.18 11.75 21.98
C GLU A 34 0.59 10.27 21.93
N GLU A 35 1.56 9.93 21.09
CA GLU A 35 2.02 8.57 20.81
C GLU A 35 0.96 7.63 20.17
N GLU A 36 -0.11 8.19 19.64
CA GLU A 36 -1.12 7.44 18.89
C GLU A 36 -0.54 6.98 17.55
N ILE A 37 -0.54 5.67 17.31
CA ILE A 37 -0.19 5.11 16.00
C ILE A 37 -1.33 5.38 15.02
N LEU A 38 -1.02 6.15 13.99
CA LEU A 38 -1.94 6.50 12.91
C LEU A 38 -1.85 5.50 11.75
N TRP A 39 -0.67 4.92 11.54
CA TRP A 39 -0.41 3.89 10.54
C TRP A 39 0.82 3.06 10.92
N SER A 40 0.84 1.79 10.52
CA SER A 40 1.99 0.89 10.68
C SER A 40 2.11 -0.03 9.46
N SER A 41 3.34 -0.43 9.11
CA SER A 41 3.59 -1.49 8.11
C SER A 41 2.97 -2.84 8.47
N ASN A 42 2.64 -3.04 9.75
CA ASN A 42 1.93 -4.22 10.29
C ASN A 42 2.53 -5.56 9.84
N VAL A 43 3.86 -5.63 9.85
CA VAL A 43 4.59 -6.85 9.50
C VAL A 43 4.68 -7.72 10.75
N SER A 44 4.19 -8.95 10.63
CA SER A 44 4.31 -9.98 11.67
C SER A 44 5.75 -10.53 11.72
N THR A 45 6.69 -9.76 12.25
CA THR A 45 8.09 -10.20 12.40
C THR A 45 8.49 -10.27 13.86
N SER A 46 9.42 -11.18 14.17
CA SER A 46 10.17 -11.16 15.43
C SER A 46 11.42 -10.26 15.36
N GLN A 47 11.52 -9.42 14.32
CA GLN A 47 12.71 -8.62 14.02
C GLN A 47 12.61 -7.26 14.72
N VAL A 48 13.60 -6.90 15.52
CA VAL A 48 13.64 -5.59 16.19
C VAL A 48 14.43 -4.54 15.40
N ASN A 49 15.30 -4.98 14.48
CA ASN A 49 16.32 -4.13 13.83
C ASN A 49 16.12 -4.02 12.31
N SER A 50 14.94 -3.63 11.88
CA SER A 50 14.67 -3.38 10.46
C SER A 50 15.29 -2.07 9.98
N VAL A 51 15.52 -1.94 8.66
CA VAL A 51 16.01 -0.71 8.04
C VAL A 51 15.02 -0.26 6.97
N ALA A 52 14.63 1.00 7.00
CA ALA A 52 13.77 1.60 5.98
C ALA A 52 14.60 2.25 4.87
N LEU A 53 14.27 1.96 3.62
CA LEU A 53 14.98 2.46 2.43
C LEU A 53 13.99 2.97 1.40
N LEU A 54 14.29 4.11 0.76
CA LEU A 54 13.58 4.58 -0.43
C LEU A 54 14.42 4.27 -1.66
N GLN A 55 13.91 3.38 -2.52
CA GLN A 55 14.59 3.01 -3.76
C GLN A 55 14.42 4.10 -4.83
N ASN A 56 15.34 4.15 -5.80
CA ASN A 56 15.32 5.15 -6.90
C ASN A 56 14.04 5.16 -7.73
N PHE A 57 13.29 4.06 -7.75
CA PHE A 57 12.00 3.95 -8.46
C PHE A 57 10.81 4.43 -7.62
N GLY A 58 11.04 4.95 -6.41
CA GLY A 58 10.00 5.43 -5.49
C GLY A 58 9.42 4.37 -4.57
N ASN A 59 9.90 3.12 -4.63
CA ASN A 59 9.47 2.06 -3.72
C ASN A 59 10.10 2.28 -2.34
N PHE A 60 9.27 2.55 -1.35
CA PHE A 60 9.66 2.55 0.05
C PHE A 60 9.59 1.13 0.60
N ILE A 61 10.72 0.63 1.10
CA ILE A 61 10.87 -0.75 1.56
C ILE A 61 11.38 -0.80 2.99
N LEU A 62 11.01 -1.86 3.68
CA LEU A 62 11.57 -2.26 4.95
C LEU A 62 12.36 -3.54 4.74
N VAL A 63 13.62 -3.55 5.16
CA VAL A 63 14.53 -4.70 4.98
C VAL A 63 15.04 -5.22 6.31
N ASP A 64 15.32 -6.52 6.33
CA ASP A 64 16.01 -7.20 7.41
C ASP A 64 17.52 -7.26 7.13
N PRO A 65 18.35 -6.49 7.86
CA PRO A 65 19.80 -6.49 7.67
C PRO A 65 20.47 -7.79 8.13
N LEU A 66 19.83 -8.59 8.98
CA LEU A 66 20.39 -9.86 9.48
C LEU A 66 20.16 -11.02 8.51
N ASN A 67 19.19 -10.88 7.60
CA ASN A 67 18.88 -11.86 6.56
C ASN A 67 19.19 -11.30 5.17
N ASN A 68 20.46 -10.98 4.92
CA ASN A 68 20.96 -10.55 3.60
C ASN A 68 20.18 -9.36 2.99
N MET A 69 19.74 -8.40 3.81
CA MET A 69 18.91 -7.27 3.36
C MET A 69 17.59 -7.71 2.68
N SER A 70 17.03 -8.84 3.11
CA SER A 70 15.76 -9.34 2.57
C SER A 70 14.64 -8.32 2.81
N THR A 71 13.82 -8.08 1.78
CA THR A 71 12.66 -7.19 1.90
C THR A 71 11.56 -7.89 2.68
N ILE A 72 11.13 -7.26 3.78
CA ILE A 72 10.06 -7.77 4.64
C ILE A 72 8.74 -7.02 4.46
N TRP A 73 8.79 -5.81 3.90
CA TRP A 73 7.61 -5.03 3.51
C TRP A 73 7.97 -4.02 2.42
N GLN A 74 7.02 -3.69 1.55
CA GLN A 74 7.22 -2.68 0.50
C GLN A 74 5.93 -1.94 0.12
N SER A 75 6.04 -0.64 -0.11
CA SER A 75 4.92 0.23 -0.51
C SER A 75 4.24 -0.19 -1.81
N PHE A 76 4.97 -0.82 -2.75
CA PHE A 76 4.43 -1.22 -4.05
C PHE A 76 3.46 -2.41 -3.98
N GLU A 77 3.42 -3.11 -2.84
CA GLU A 77 2.41 -4.13 -2.53
C GLU A 77 1.21 -3.55 -1.78
N HIS A 78 1.24 -2.26 -1.45
CA HIS A 78 0.16 -1.53 -0.77
C HIS A 78 -0.14 -0.21 -1.52
N PRO A 79 -0.61 -0.27 -2.77
CA PRO A 79 -0.88 0.93 -3.56
C PRO A 79 -1.97 1.80 -2.92
N SER A 80 -1.89 3.12 -3.14
CA SER A 80 -2.95 4.06 -2.75
C SER A 80 -3.94 4.25 -3.92
N ASP A 81 -4.04 5.44 -4.51
CA ASP A 81 -4.87 5.73 -5.69
C ASP A 81 -4.19 5.44 -7.04
N SER A 82 -2.87 5.28 -7.02
CA SER A 82 -2.02 5.24 -8.20
C SER A 82 -1.33 3.89 -8.37
N THR A 83 -1.28 3.41 -9.61
CA THR A 83 -0.38 2.33 -10.02
C THR A 83 0.78 2.94 -10.80
N ILE A 84 2.00 2.67 -10.36
CA ILE A 84 3.23 3.15 -10.99
C ILE A 84 4.01 1.97 -11.56
N PRO A 85 5.00 2.19 -12.44
CA PRO A 85 5.82 1.09 -12.93
C PRO A 85 6.38 0.26 -11.77
N ARG A 86 6.23 -1.07 -11.87
CA ARG A 86 6.60 -2.07 -10.84
C ARG A 86 5.64 -2.21 -9.65
N THR A 87 4.57 -1.42 -9.57
CA THR A 87 3.44 -1.75 -8.67
C THR A 87 2.82 -3.08 -9.10
N ARG A 88 2.43 -3.90 -8.12
CA ARG A 88 1.78 -5.19 -8.38
C ARG A 88 0.29 -5.05 -8.16
N ILE A 89 -0.52 -5.32 -9.20
CA ILE A 89 -1.94 -5.61 -9.03
C ILE A 89 -2.07 -7.12 -9.07
N SER A 90 -2.59 -7.72 -8.00
CA SER A 90 -2.65 -9.17 -7.85
C SER A 90 -3.81 -9.63 -6.99
N GLU A 91 -4.23 -10.87 -7.18
CA GLU A 91 -5.19 -11.55 -6.31
C GLU A 91 -4.62 -12.92 -5.91
N ASN A 92 -4.58 -13.17 -4.61
CA ASN A 92 -4.29 -14.49 -4.06
C ASN A 92 -5.59 -15.27 -3.91
N ILE A 93 -5.91 -16.10 -4.92
CA ILE A 93 -7.15 -16.88 -4.97
C ILE A 93 -7.32 -17.88 -3.81
N ARG A 94 -6.23 -18.26 -3.12
CA ARG A 94 -6.32 -19.26 -2.02
C ARG A 94 -6.85 -18.66 -0.73
N ILE A 95 -6.43 -17.44 -0.41
CA ILE A 95 -6.77 -16.75 0.84
C ILE A 95 -7.65 -15.51 0.63
N GLY A 96 -7.93 -15.14 -0.62
CA GLY A 96 -8.81 -14.03 -0.99
C GLY A 96 -8.17 -12.65 -0.88
N GLU A 97 -6.88 -12.56 -0.56
CA GLU A 97 -6.16 -11.29 -0.50
C GLU A 97 -5.99 -10.66 -1.88
N LYS A 98 -6.10 -9.34 -1.94
CA LYS A 98 -5.98 -8.57 -3.18
C LYS A 98 -5.09 -7.37 -2.97
N VAL A 99 -4.26 -7.10 -3.98
CA VAL A 99 -3.54 -5.85 -4.12
C VAL A 99 -4.27 -5.03 -5.17
N GLU A 100 -4.95 -3.98 -4.72
CA GLU A 100 -5.82 -3.12 -5.50
C GLU A 100 -5.48 -1.66 -5.21
N ALA A 101 -5.51 -0.81 -6.23
CA ALA A 101 -5.44 0.64 -6.04
C ALA A 101 -6.85 1.19 -5.83
N THR A 102 -7.04 2.08 -4.86
CA THR A 102 -8.33 2.69 -4.55
C THR A 102 -8.26 4.20 -4.73
N SER A 103 -9.11 4.74 -5.60
CA SER A 103 -9.21 6.17 -5.85
C SER A 103 -9.35 6.96 -4.55
N TRP A 104 -8.86 8.18 -4.51
CA TRP A 104 -9.22 9.12 -3.47
C TRP A 104 -10.66 9.66 -3.63
N ARG A 105 -11.25 10.16 -2.54
CA ARG A 105 -12.56 10.82 -2.60
C ARG A 105 -12.55 12.07 -3.45
N SER A 106 -11.44 12.82 -3.38
CA SER A 106 -11.20 14.00 -4.20
C SER A 106 -9.70 14.28 -4.31
N PRO A 107 -9.26 15.19 -5.19
CA PRO A 107 -7.86 15.61 -5.25
C PRO A 107 -7.30 16.19 -3.95
N TRP A 108 -8.16 16.56 -3.00
CA TRP A 108 -7.82 17.21 -1.73
C TRP A 108 -8.08 16.32 -0.51
N ASP A 109 -8.68 15.14 -0.72
CA ASP A 109 -9.10 14.22 0.35
C ASP A 109 -8.58 12.82 0.01
N THR A 110 -7.46 12.45 0.62
CA THR A 110 -6.74 11.18 0.40
C THR A 110 -7.42 9.97 1.01
N ASN A 111 -8.59 10.15 1.65
CA ASN A 111 -9.41 9.01 2.08
C ASN A 111 -9.86 8.21 0.87
N PHE A 112 -10.05 6.90 1.09
CA PHE A 112 -10.55 6.01 0.06
C PHE A 112 -11.92 6.47 -0.47
N GLY A 113 -11.96 6.62 -1.78
CA GLY A 113 -13.10 6.95 -2.60
C GLY A 113 -13.86 5.71 -3.05
N ASN A 114 -14.67 5.86 -4.08
CA ASN A 114 -15.61 4.83 -4.51
C ASN A 114 -15.11 3.93 -5.63
N PHE A 115 -13.97 4.25 -6.26
CA PHE A 115 -13.43 3.44 -7.34
C PHE A 115 -12.22 2.63 -6.89
N SER A 116 -12.15 1.38 -7.31
CA SER A 116 -10.96 0.55 -7.14
C SER A 116 -10.56 -0.10 -8.44
N LEU A 117 -9.25 -0.24 -8.64
CA LEU A 117 -8.59 -0.93 -9.74
C LEU A 117 -7.93 -2.19 -9.19
N GLY A 118 -8.29 -3.33 -9.74
CA GLY A 118 -7.69 -4.59 -9.35
C GLY A 118 -7.79 -5.63 -10.45
N MET A 119 -7.47 -6.87 -10.11
CA MET A 119 -7.63 -8.00 -11.03
C MET A 119 -8.57 -9.05 -10.47
N ASN A 120 -9.20 -9.77 -11.40
CA ASN A 120 -9.92 -10.99 -11.11
C ASN A 120 -9.23 -12.14 -11.85
N SER A 121 -8.77 -13.11 -11.09
CA SER A 121 -7.96 -14.25 -11.51
C SER A 121 -8.82 -15.49 -11.77
N GLY A 122 -9.99 -15.32 -12.39
CA GLY A 122 -10.75 -16.43 -12.95
C GLY A 122 -9.94 -17.24 -13.99
N VAL A 123 -10.59 -18.02 -14.84
CA VAL A 123 -9.87 -18.91 -15.80
C VAL A 123 -8.83 -18.16 -16.65
N ILE A 124 -9.12 -16.90 -17.04
CA ILE A 124 -8.15 -16.00 -17.65
C ILE A 124 -8.19 -14.66 -16.90
N PRO A 125 -7.03 -14.14 -16.44
CA PRO A 125 -6.96 -12.88 -15.71
C PRO A 125 -7.53 -11.71 -16.49
N GLN A 126 -8.23 -10.84 -15.77
CA GLN A 126 -8.81 -9.61 -16.29
C GLN A 126 -8.61 -8.50 -15.27
N VAL A 127 -8.32 -7.29 -15.77
CA VAL A 127 -8.28 -6.09 -14.94
C VAL A 127 -9.69 -5.50 -14.87
N TYR A 128 -10.07 -5.05 -13.69
CA TYR A 128 -11.38 -4.48 -13.40
C TYR A 128 -11.24 -3.11 -12.76
N ILE A 129 -12.18 -2.24 -13.09
CA ILE A 129 -12.49 -1.07 -12.28
C ILE A 129 -13.88 -1.29 -11.68
N TRP A 130 -13.96 -1.22 -10.36
CA TRP A 130 -15.22 -1.26 -9.64
C TRP A 130 -15.62 0.13 -9.16
N ARG A 131 -16.93 0.36 -9.05
CA ARG A 131 -17.51 1.45 -8.26
C ARG A 131 -18.24 0.82 -7.06
N GLY A 132 -17.61 0.85 -5.89
CA GLY A 132 -18.01 0.03 -4.75
C GLY A 132 -17.96 -1.45 -5.12
N ARG A 133 -19.09 -2.17 -5.01
CA ARG A 133 -19.17 -3.60 -5.37
C ARG A 133 -19.57 -3.86 -6.82
N ARG A 134 -19.85 -2.82 -7.61
CA ARG A 134 -20.35 -2.96 -8.99
C ARG A 134 -19.19 -2.84 -9.97
N CYS A 135 -19.12 -3.76 -10.93
CA CYS A 135 -18.21 -3.62 -12.07
C CYS A 135 -18.58 -2.37 -12.86
N TYR A 136 -17.63 -1.45 -13.00
CA TYR A 136 -17.76 -0.23 -13.80
C TYR A 136 -17.12 -0.42 -15.18
N TRP A 137 -15.97 -1.08 -15.23
CA TRP A 137 -15.24 -1.39 -16.45
C TRP A 137 -14.39 -2.66 -16.30
N LYS A 138 -14.07 -3.31 -17.42
CA LYS A 138 -13.17 -4.47 -17.48
C LYS A 138 -12.29 -4.41 -18.75
N SER A 139 -11.05 -4.88 -18.65
CA SER A 139 -10.09 -4.89 -19.76
C SER A 139 -10.40 -5.89 -20.86
N GLY A 140 -11.20 -6.92 -20.55
CA GLY A 140 -11.19 -8.15 -21.33
C GLY A 140 -10.02 -9.06 -20.93
N GLN A 141 -10.06 -10.30 -21.44
CA GLN A 141 -9.12 -11.36 -21.10
C GLN A 141 -7.71 -11.05 -21.63
N TRP A 142 -6.71 -11.38 -20.82
CA TRP A 142 -5.31 -11.32 -21.24
C TRP A 142 -5.06 -12.24 -22.45
N ASN A 143 -4.39 -11.71 -23.48
CA ASN A 143 -4.13 -12.40 -24.74
C ASN A 143 -2.65 -12.70 -25.03
N GLY A 144 -1.71 -12.29 -24.16
CA GLY A 144 -0.27 -12.47 -24.36
C GLY A 144 0.42 -11.23 -24.91
#